data_AF-A0A0Q3VH43-F1
#
_entry.id   AF-A0A0Q3VH43-F1
#
_cell.length_a   1.000
_cell.length_b   1.000
_cell.length_c   1.000
_cell.angle_alpha   90.00
_cell.angle_beta   90.00
_cell.angle_gamma   90.00
#
_symmetry.space_group_name_H-M   'P 1'
#
loop_
_entity.id
_entity.type
_entity.pdbx_description
1 polymer ?
#
loop_
_entity_poly.entity_id
_entity_poly.type
_entity_poly.pdbx_seq_one_letter_code
_entity_poly.pdbx_strand_id
1 'polypeptide(L)'
;MQKIPGVIGNGGARGLRGMQGPPGPPGPAGAPGPAGIPGTPGIPGAGAILPFASGLPVSLSTVLGGVASTQGLIGFGSSGTTLSVLGGPIDLTGAGGTLQNLAFSVPRAGIITSMSAFFSVFLGVDLGASTVTIRAQLYRSDSPLSNVFNPIPGAIVTLDPALSGAIVLGNTTAGNTPGLAIPVVQGERLLMVFSALATGGIPIAVTFAGYASAGVAIN
;
A
#
# COMPACT_ATOMS: atom_id res chain seq x y z
N MET A 1 -41.76 50.86 120.15
CA MET A 1 -42.20 50.26 118.87
C MET A 1 -41.36 50.86 117.75
N GLN A 2 -40.47 50.10 117.11
CA GLN A 2 -39.80 50.55 115.89
C GLN A 2 -39.56 49.34 114.96
N LYS A 3 -39.98 49.51 113.71
CA LYS A 3 -40.26 48.46 112.71
C LYS A 3 -38.99 47.77 112.21
N ILE A 4 -39.10 46.46 112.03
CA ILE A 4 -38.11 45.52 111.49
C ILE A 4 -38.00 45.73 109.95
N PRO A 5 -36.79 45.93 109.38
CA PRO A 5 -36.61 45.93 107.94
C PRO A 5 -36.75 44.52 107.35
N GLY A 6 -37.56 44.38 106.29
CA GLY A 6 -37.84 43.12 105.62
C GLY A 6 -36.63 42.57 104.84
N VAL A 7 -36.49 41.25 104.86
CA VAL A 7 -35.42 40.48 104.21
C VAL A 7 -35.59 40.55 102.68
N ILE A 8 -34.53 40.90 101.95
CA ILE A 8 -34.50 40.87 100.48
C ILE A 8 -34.54 39.40 100.02
N GLY A 9 -35.51 39.05 99.18
CA GLY A 9 -35.65 37.69 98.65
C GLY A 9 -34.49 37.32 97.71
N ASN A 10 -33.93 36.12 97.87
CA ASN A 10 -32.88 35.58 97.01
C ASN A 10 -33.37 35.51 95.54
N GLY A 11 -32.54 36.01 94.61
CA GLY A 11 -32.81 35.97 93.18
C GLY A 11 -32.97 34.54 92.65
N GLY A 12 -33.96 34.32 91.78
CA GLY A 12 -34.31 32.99 91.25
C GLY A 12 -33.17 32.35 90.45
N ALA A 13 -33.05 31.02 90.57
CA ALA A 13 -32.04 30.23 89.85
C ALA A 13 -32.19 30.36 88.32
N ARG A 14 -31.06 30.54 87.61
CA ARG A 14 -31.02 30.62 86.15
C ARG A 14 -31.42 29.27 85.55
N GLY A 15 -32.41 29.26 84.66
CA GLY A 15 -32.90 28.04 84.02
C GLY A 15 -31.81 27.28 83.25
N LEU A 16 -31.92 25.94 83.23
CA LEU A 16 -31.00 25.04 82.54
C LEU A 16 -30.98 25.32 81.02
N ARG A 17 -29.78 25.29 80.41
CA ARG A 17 -29.61 25.48 78.96
C ARG A 17 -30.24 24.29 78.22
N GLY A 18 -31.12 24.57 77.25
CA GLY A 18 -31.76 23.54 76.43
C GLY A 18 -30.75 22.70 75.62
N MET A 19 -31.10 21.45 75.34
CA MET A 19 -30.27 20.53 74.56
C MET A 19 -30.11 21.00 73.10
N GLN A 20 -28.95 20.76 72.51
CA GLN A 20 -28.70 21.05 71.09
C GLN A 20 -29.54 20.12 70.20
N GLY A 21 -30.16 20.68 69.16
CA GLY A 21 -30.95 19.90 68.19
C GLY A 21 -30.11 18.94 67.33
N PRO A 22 -30.75 17.99 66.64
CA PRO A 22 -30.04 17.03 65.78
C PRO A 22 -29.36 17.75 64.59
N PRO A 23 -28.26 17.18 64.05
CA PRO A 23 -27.65 17.67 62.81
C PRO A 23 -28.66 17.69 61.65
N GLY A 24 -28.51 18.68 60.75
CA GLY A 24 -29.32 18.77 59.54
C GLY A 24 -29.03 17.65 58.53
N PRO A 25 -29.92 17.41 57.56
CA PRO A 25 -29.70 16.44 56.50
C PRO A 25 -28.51 16.84 55.60
N PRO A 26 -27.79 15.87 54.99
CA PRO A 26 -26.78 16.17 53.96
C PRO A 26 -27.35 16.99 52.80
N GLY A 27 -26.51 17.86 52.23
CA GLY A 27 -26.89 18.65 51.06
C GLY A 27 -27.06 17.82 49.78
N PRO A 28 -27.72 18.37 48.74
CA PRO A 28 -27.86 17.70 47.45
C PRO A 28 -26.51 17.51 46.77
N ALA A 29 -26.39 16.47 45.95
CA ALA A 29 -25.22 16.24 45.12
C ALA A 29 -25.01 17.38 44.11
N GLY A 30 -23.75 17.71 43.81
CA GLY A 30 -23.40 18.73 42.82
C GLY A 30 -23.80 18.32 41.40
N ALA A 31 -24.02 19.31 40.54
CA ALA A 31 -24.28 19.07 39.13
C ALA A 31 -23.06 18.39 38.46
N PRO A 32 -23.27 17.49 37.47
CA PRO A 32 -22.19 16.95 36.66
C PRO A 32 -21.35 18.05 36.00
N GLY A 33 -20.05 17.80 35.83
CA GLY A 33 -19.16 18.71 35.11
C GLY A 33 -19.48 18.78 33.61
N PRO A 34 -19.01 19.82 32.91
CA PRO A 34 -19.18 19.95 31.47
C PRO A 34 -18.49 18.81 30.73
N ALA A 35 -19.01 18.44 29.55
CA ALA A 35 -18.35 17.48 28.67
C ALA A 35 -16.98 18.00 28.23
N GLY A 36 -16.02 17.08 28.05
CA GLY A 36 -14.70 17.42 27.51
C GLY A 36 -14.77 17.87 26.05
N ILE A 37 -13.79 18.67 25.62
CA ILE A 37 -13.66 19.04 24.20
C ILE A 37 -13.32 17.81 23.35
N PRO A 38 -13.89 17.66 22.15
CA PRO A 38 -13.45 16.64 21.20
C PRO A 38 -11.96 16.77 20.88
N GLY A 39 -11.28 15.63 20.69
CA GLY A 39 -9.88 15.61 20.24
C GLY A 39 -9.73 16.13 18.81
N THR A 40 -8.51 16.55 18.45
CA THR A 40 -8.20 16.92 17.06
C THR A 40 -8.24 15.70 16.15
N PRO A 41 -8.67 15.85 14.87
CA PRO A 41 -8.55 14.78 13.88
C PRO A 41 -7.11 14.27 13.74
N GLY A 42 -6.95 12.98 13.44
CA GLY A 42 -5.64 12.38 13.15
C GLY A 42 -5.08 12.81 11.80
N ILE A 43 -3.77 12.63 11.60
CA ILE A 43 -3.13 12.85 10.30
C ILE A 43 -3.61 11.80 9.27
N PRO A 44 -3.86 12.18 8.00
CA PRO A 44 -4.12 11.21 6.93
C PRO A 44 -2.93 10.26 6.74
N GLY A 45 -3.21 8.98 6.44
CA GLY A 45 -2.18 8.00 6.12
C GLY A 45 -1.44 8.31 4.81
N ALA A 46 -0.20 7.85 4.68
CA ALA A 46 0.69 8.13 3.54
C ALA A 46 0.32 7.40 2.22
N GLY A 47 -0.78 6.65 2.19
CA GLY A 47 -1.17 5.77 1.08
C GLY A 47 -0.84 4.30 1.31
N ALA A 48 -0.93 3.49 0.27
CA ALA A 48 -0.61 2.06 0.25
C ALA A 48 0.47 1.74 -0.78
N ILE A 49 1.25 0.68 -0.54
CA ILE A 49 2.18 0.11 -1.53
C ILE A 49 1.65 -1.26 -1.91
N LEU A 50 1.50 -1.52 -3.21
CA LEU A 50 1.18 -2.83 -3.76
C LEU A 50 2.51 -3.57 -4.05
N PRO A 51 2.82 -4.64 -3.31
CA PRO A 51 4.05 -5.40 -3.49
C PRO A 51 3.91 -6.47 -4.58
N PHE A 52 4.94 -6.58 -5.42
CA PHE A 52 5.10 -7.62 -6.43
C PHE A 52 6.45 -8.32 -6.22
N ALA A 53 6.43 -9.64 -6.17
CA ALA A 53 7.62 -10.47 -6.01
C ALA A 53 7.41 -11.80 -6.75
N SER A 54 8.37 -12.18 -7.59
CA SER A 54 8.21 -13.32 -8.48
C SER A 54 8.20 -14.67 -7.75
N GLY A 55 8.86 -14.77 -6.60
CA GLY A 55 9.07 -16.01 -5.85
C GLY A 55 10.05 -16.98 -6.54
N LEU A 56 9.76 -17.34 -7.78
CA LEU A 56 10.61 -18.13 -8.67
C LEU A 56 11.24 -17.27 -9.78
N PRO A 57 12.30 -17.74 -10.46
CA PRO A 57 12.80 -17.10 -11.66
C PRO A 57 11.73 -17.05 -12.76
N VAL A 58 11.61 -15.91 -13.42
CA VAL A 58 10.76 -15.71 -14.59
C VAL A 58 11.63 -15.63 -15.84
N SER A 59 11.17 -16.25 -16.93
CA SER A 59 11.87 -16.21 -18.23
C SER A 59 11.40 -14.99 -19.03
N LEU A 60 12.33 -14.26 -19.62
CA LEU A 60 12.08 -13.15 -20.53
C LEU A 60 12.77 -13.42 -21.86
N SER A 61 12.11 -13.06 -22.97
CA SER A 61 12.75 -13.08 -24.29
C SER A 61 12.74 -11.70 -24.93
N THR A 62 13.75 -11.40 -25.73
CA THR A 62 13.78 -10.19 -26.56
C THR A 62 12.90 -10.35 -27.80
N VAL A 63 12.35 -9.24 -28.28
CA VAL A 63 11.58 -9.15 -29.53
C VAL A 63 12.52 -8.97 -30.73
N LEU A 64 12.26 -9.73 -31.80
CA LEU A 64 12.77 -9.45 -33.14
C LEU A 64 11.60 -9.06 -34.05
N GLY A 65 11.63 -7.86 -34.64
CA GLY A 65 10.68 -7.46 -35.69
C GLY A 65 9.21 -7.30 -35.27
N GLY A 66 8.91 -7.01 -33.99
CA GLY A 66 7.53 -6.78 -33.52
C GLY A 66 6.71 -8.04 -33.26
N VAL A 67 7.36 -9.22 -33.27
CA VAL A 67 6.75 -10.50 -32.92
C VAL A 67 6.51 -10.58 -31.40
N ALA A 68 5.56 -11.42 -30.97
CA ALA A 68 5.33 -11.71 -29.56
C ALA A 68 6.62 -12.19 -28.86
N SER A 69 6.81 -11.74 -27.62
CA SER A 69 7.90 -12.16 -26.73
C SER A 69 7.37 -12.78 -25.46
N THR A 70 8.20 -13.62 -24.84
CA THR A 70 7.96 -14.10 -23.48
C THR A 70 8.14 -12.96 -22.50
N GLN A 71 7.05 -12.62 -21.81
CA GLN A 71 6.96 -11.59 -20.80
C GLN A 71 6.67 -12.23 -19.43
N GLY A 72 7.23 -11.66 -18.37
CA GLY A 72 7.05 -12.14 -17.02
C GLY A 72 5.86 -11.49 -16.33
N LEU A 73 4.95 -12.29 -15.80
CA LEU A 73 3.83 -11.84 -14.97
C LEU A 73 4.23 -11.99 -13.50
N ILE A 74 4.19 -10.90 -12.74
CA ILE A 74 4.63 -10.89 -11.34
C ILE A 74 3.43 -10.60 -10.44
N GLY A 75 3.19 -11.45 -9.45
CA GLY A 75 2.17 -11.28 -8.41
C GLY A 75 2.79 -11.13 -7.02
N PHE A 76 2.03 -11.40 -5.96
CA PHE A 76 2.52 -11.37 -4.58
C PHE A 76 3.12 -12.73 -4.17
N GLY A 77 4.42 -12.92 -4.45
CA GLY A 77 5.12 -14.17 -4.13
C GLY A 77 4.87 -15.30 -5.13
N SER A 78 4.32 -14.99 -6.30
CA SER A 78 4.08 -15.93 -7.40
C SER A 78 4.41 -15.24 -8.72
N SER A 79 4.78 -16.04 -9.71
CA SER A 79 5.03 -15.56 -11.06
C SER A 79 4.58 -16.56 -12.10
N GLY A 80 4.37 -16.04 -13.31
CA GLY A 80 4.11 -16.81 -14.51
C GLY A 80 4.75 -16.13 -15.71
N THR A 81 4.58 -16.71 -16.89
CA THR A 81 5.02 -16.10 -18.15
C THR A 81 3.87 -16.09 -19.15
N THR A 82 3.84 -15.09 -20.01
CA THR A 82 2.90 -15.01 -21.13
C THR A 82 3.64 -14.75 -22.44
N LEU A 83 3.07 -15.24 -23.54
CA LEU A 83 3.50 -14.86 -24.89
C LEU A 83 2.53 -13.80 -25.39
N SER A 84 3.02 -12.56 -25.52
CA SER A 84 2.22 -11.46 -26.07
C SER A 84 3.10 -10.49 -26.83
N VAL A 85 2.48 -9.75 -27.75
CA VAL A 85 3.10 -8.61 -28.41
C VAL A 85 3.43 -7.57 -27.34
N LEU A 86 4.67 -7.09 -27.35
CA LEU A 86 5.14 -6.10 -26.39
C LEU A 86 4.28 -4.84 -26.44
N GLY A 87 3.75 -4.41 -25.29
CA GLY A 87 2.84 -3.26 -25.22
C GLY A 87 1.45 -3.50 -25.84
N GLY A 88 1.11 -4.74 -26.22
CA GLY A 88 -0.24 -5.15 -26.59
C GLY A 88 -1.05 -5.65 -25.38
N PRO A 89 -2.37 -5.89 -25.52
CA PRO A 89 -3.20 -6.45 -24.46
C PRO A 89 -2.75 -7.87 -24.08
N ILE A 90 -3.01 -8.25 -22.84
CA ILE A 90 -2.76 -9.59 -22.30
C ILE A 90 -4.09 -10.17 -21.86
N ASP A 91 -4.50 -11.27 -22.49
CA ASP A 91 -5.69 -12.03 -22.11
C ASP A 91 -5.29 -13.27 -21.30
N LEU A 92 -5.80 -13.36 -20.07
CA LEU A 92 -5.56 -14.46 -19.15
C LEU A 92 -6.77 -15.42 -19.05
N THR A 93 -7.75 -15.32 -19.96
CA THR A 93 -8.87 -16.26 -20.03
C THR A 93 -8.43 -17.67 -20.45
N GLY A 94 -9.06 -18.70 -19.89
CA GLY A 94 -9.06 -20.06 -20.46
C GLY A 94 -7.80 -20.92 -20.30
N ALA A 95 -6.69 -20.43 -19.74
CA ALA A 95 -5.46 -21.22 -19.58
C ALA A 95 -5.47 -22.05 -18.29
N GLY A 96 -6.35 -23.05 -18.22
CA GLY A 96 -6.42 -24.00 -17.10
C GLY A 96 -5.06 -24.66 -16.82
N GLY A 97 -4.68 -24.76 -15.54
CA GLY A 97 -3.41 -25.38 -15.10
C GLY A 97 -2.18 -24.47 -15.12
N THR A 98 -2.33 -23.18 -15.42
CA THR A 98 -1.24 -22.18 -15.37
C THR A 98 -1.50 -21.11 -14.30
N LEU A 99 -0.45 -20.47 -13.80
CA LEU A 99 -0.53 -19.39 -12.81
C LEU A 99 -0.96 -18.07 -13.47
N GLN A 100 -2.28 -17.89 -13.67
CA GLN A 100 -2.82 -16.80 -14.48
C GLN A 100 -3.51 -15.69 -13.68
N ASN A 101 -3.84 -15.90 -12.41
CA ASN A 101 -4.45 -14.85 -11.59
C ASN A 101 -3.42 -14.18 -10.70
N LEU A 102 -2.56 -13.38 -11.32
CA LEU A 102 -1.50 -12.62 -10.64
C LEU A 102 -1.87 -11.15 -10.44
N ALA A 103 -3.05 -10.75 -10.89
CA ALA A 103 -3.52 -9.38 -10.82
C ALA A 103 -4.11 -9.04 -9.44
N PHE A 104 -3.93 -7.79 -9.01
CA PHE A 104 -4.48 -7.26 -7.77
C PHE A 104 -5.77 -6.47 -8.03
N SER A 105 -6.84 -6.76 -7.29
CA SER A 105 -8.10 -6.01 -7.38
C SER A 105 -8.06 -4.73 -6.55
N VAL A 106 -8.32 -3.60 -7.18
CA VAL A 106 -8.32 -2.27 -6.56
C VAL A 106 -9.56 -2.11 -5.67
N PRO A 107 -9.41 -1.99 -4.33
CA PRO A 107 -10.55 -1.99 -3.41
C PRO A 107 -11.25 -0.62 -3.29
N ARG A 108 -10.57 0.46 -3.68
CA ARG A 108 -11.06 1.84 -3.64
C ARG A 108 -10.41 2.67 -4.75
N ALA A 109 -11.02 3.79 -5.12
CA ALA A 109 -10.35 4.75 -5.98
C ALA A 109 -9.09 5.33 -5.32
N GLY A 110 -8.09 5.65 -6.12
CA GLY A 110 -6.81 6.22 -5.67
C GLY A 110 -5.96 6.68 -6.85
N ILE A 111 -4.79 7.25 -6.56
CA ILE A 111 -3.84 7.70 -7.60
C ILE A 111 -2.54 6.92 -7.45
N ILE A 112 -2.09 6.27 -8.53
CA ILE A 112 -0.73 5.73 -8.60
C ILE A 112 0.25 6.89 -8.70
N THR A 113 1.16 7.00 -7.72
CA THR A 113 2.09 8.13 -7.57
C THR A 113 3.53 7.80 -7.91
N SER A 114 3.93 6.53 -7.77
CA SER A 114 5.26 6.08 -8.15
C SER A 114 5.32 4.57 -8.32
N MET A 115 6.30 4.12 -9.11
CA MET A 115 6.64 2.71 -9.26
C MET A 115 8.13 2.49 -9.10
N SER A 116 8.54 1.37 -8.52
CA SER A 116 9.93 0.91 -8.50
C SER A 116 10.01 -0.55 -8.90
N ALA A 117 11.13 -0.96 -9.49
CA ALA A 117 11.33 -2.32 -9.94
C ALA A 117 12.79 -2.74 -9.84
N PHE A 118 13.01 -4.03 -9.67
CA PHE A 118 14.31 -4.67 -9.59
C PHE A 118 14.28 -6.02 -10.32
N PHE A 119 15.39 -6.36 -10.96
CA PHE A 119 15.60 -7.66 -11.60
C PHE A 119 17.00 -8.19 -11.32
N SER A 120 17.11 -9.49 -11.02
CA SER A 120 18.37 -10.19 -10.83
C SER A 120 18.44 -11.42 -11.74
N VAL A 121 19.44 -11.47 -12.60
CA VAL A 121 19.68 -12.60 -13.51
C VAL A 121 19.97 -13.87 -12.71
N PHE A 122 19.28 -14.95 -13.07
CA PHE A 122 19.49 -16.31 -12.55
C PHE A 122 20.17 -17.18 -13.60
N LEU A 123 19.66 -17.19 -14.83
CA LEU A 123 20.26 -17.88 -15.97
C LEU A 123 20.70 -16.86 -17.01
N GLY A 124 22.01 -16.78 -17.21
CA GLY A 124 22.66 -15.88 -18.14
C GLY A 124 22.70 -16.40 -19.58
N VAL A 125 23.00 -15.51 -20.52
CA VAL A 125 23.17 -15.75 -21.96
C VAL A 125 24.20 -14.75 -22.51
N ASP A 126 24.84 -15.06 -23.62
CA ASP A 126 25.66 -14.05 -24.31
C ASP A 126 24.79 -13.24 -25.27
N LEU A 127 24.74 -11.92 -25.06
CA LEU A 127 24.05 -10.97 -25.93
C LEU A 127 24.94 -10.52 -27.10
N GLY A 128 26.20 -10.93 -27.15
CA GLY A 128 27.17 -10.48 -28.15
C GLY A 128 27.30 -8.95 -28.14
N ALA A 129 27.16 -8.33 -29.32
CA ALA A 129 27.22 -6.88 -29.47
C ALA A 129 25.89 -6.16 -29.14
N SER A 130 24.87 -6.89 -28.66
CA SER A 130 23.55 -6.36 -28.40
C SER A 130 23.39 -5.90 -26.96
N THR A 131 22.46 -4.98 -26.76
CA THR A 131 22.08 -4.46 -25.44
C THR A 131 20.59 -4.64 -25.22
N VAL A 132 20.23 -5.10 -24.04
CA VAL A 132 18.86 -5.38 -23.62
C VAL A 132 18.51 -4.54 -22.40
N THR A 133 17.40 -3.82 -22.46
CA THR A 133 16.82 -3.09 -21.34
C THR A 133 15.59 -3.82 -20.84
N ILE A 134 15.51 -4.04 -19.53
CA ILE A 134 14.32 -4.60 -18.89
C ILE A 134 13.35 -3.47 -18.56
N ARG A 135 12.05 -3.70 -18.78
CA ARG A 135 10.99 -2.79 -18.36
C ARG A 135 9.96 -3.52 -17.52
N ALA A 136 9.56 -2.89 -16.42
CA ALA A 136 8.40 -3.28 -15.63
C ALA A 136 7.25 -2.31 -15.93
N GLN A 137 6.14 -2.79 -16.45
CA GLN A 137 4.99 -1.99 -16.80
C GLN A 137 3.73 -2.49 -16.08
N LEU A 138 2.92 -1.55 -15.61
CA LEU A 138 1.62 -1.86 -15.04
C LEU A 138 0.57 -1.93 -16.15
N TYR A 139 -0.24 -2.97 -16.08
CA TYR A 139 -1.39 -3.18 -16.94
C TYR A 139 -2.66 -3.13 -16.10
N ARG A 140 -3.79 -2.74 -16.70
CA ARG A 140 -5.09 -2.73 -16.03
C ARG A 140 -6.16 -3.47 -16.82
N SER A 141 -7.08 -4.09 -16.10
CA SER A 141 -8.39 -4.46 -16.63
C SER A 141 -9.36 -3.32 -16.35
N ASP A 142 -9.94 -2.75 -17.41
CA ASP A 142 -10.91 -1.65 -17.32
C ASP A 142 -12.31 -2.12 -16.84
N SER A 143 -12.47 -3.43 -16.54
CA SER A 143 -13.69 -4.02 -15.98
C SER A 143 -13.36 -5.04 -14.87
N PRO A 144 -14.11 -5.07 -13.75
CA PRO A 144 -13.92 -6.04 -12.67
C PRO A 144 -14.18 -7.48 -13.10
N LEU A 145 -14.92 -7.69 -14.19
CA LEU A 145 -15.31 -9.01 -14.69
C LEU A 145 -14.48 -9.47 -15.90
N SER A 146 -13.36 -8.80 -16.17
CA SER A 146 -12.47 -9.11 -17.30
C SER A 146 -11.13 -9.69 -16.83
N ASN A 147 -10.58 -10.57 -17.66
CA ASN A 147 -9.20 -11.09 -17.58
C ASN A 147 -8.32 -10.57 -18.73
N VAL A 148 -8.79 -9.55 -19.45
CA VAL A 148 -8.03 -8.83 -20.47
C VAL A 148 -7.44 -7.58 -19.83
N PHE A 149 -6.13 -7.43 -19.96
CA PHE A 149 -5.34 -6.37 -19.37
C PHE A 149 -4.68 -5.53 -20.46
N ASN A 150 -4.93 -4.22 -20.43
CA ASN A 150 -4.32 -3.24 -21.33
C ASN A 150 -3.15 -2.54 -20.62
N PRO A 151 -2.05 -2.21 -21.33
CA PRO A 151 -0.95 -1.45 -20.74
C PRO A 151 -1.45 -0.07 -20.28
N ILE A 152 -1.02 0.34 -19.09
CA ILE A 152 -1.28 1.70 -18.62
C ILE A 152 -0.20 2.62 -19.21
N PRO A 153 -0.56 3.66 -19.99
CA PRO A 153 0.41 4.60 -20.52
C PRO A 153 1.15 5.33 -19.39
N GLY A 154 2.48 5.41 -19.49
CA GLY A 154 3.33 6.10 -18.51
C GLY A 154 3.64 5.33 -17.23
N ALA A 155 2.89 4.26 -16.89
CA ALA A 155 3.16 3.40 -15.74
C ALA A 155 4.28 2.38 -16.01
N ILE A 156 5.47 2.88 -16.36
CA ILE A 156 6.61 2.08 -16.80
C ILE A 156 7.84 2.45 -16.00
N VAL A 157 8.49 1.45 -15.41
CA VAL A 157 9.84 1.54 -14.88
C VAL A 157 10.80 0.96 -15.92
N THR A 158 11.75 1.79 -16.36
CA THR A 158 12.89 1.33 -17.18
C THR A 158 14.06 1.04 -16.24
N LEU A 159 14.58 -0.18 -16.29
CA LEU A 159 15.64 -0.62 -15.38
C LEU A 159 17.02 -0.31 -15.96
N ASP A 160 17.92 0.13 -15.10
CA ASP A 160 19.31 0.48 -15.38
C ASP A 160 20.25 -0.19 -14.33
N PRO A 161 21.47 -0.64 -14.68
CA PRO A 161 22.09 -0.63 -16.01
C PRO A 161 21.35 -1.53 -17.01
N ALA A 162 21.40 -1.18 -18.29
CA ALA A 162 21.05 -2.10 -19.37
C ALA A 162 22.04 -3.29 -19.39
N LEU A 163 21.57 -4.45 -19.86
CA LEU A 163 22.35 -5.68 -19.93
C LEU A 163 23.01 -5.81 -21.31
N SER A 164 24.30 -6.10 -21.37
CA SER A 164 25.07 -6.22 -22.63
C SER A 164 26.19 -7.25 -22.50
N GLY A 165 26.65 -7.79 -23.64
CA GLY A 165 27.69 -8.82 -23.65
C GLY A 165 27.26 -10.10 -22.93
N ALA A 166 28.19 -10.76 -22.25
CA ALA A 166 27.90 -11.95 -21.47
C ALA A 166 27.17 -11.59 -20.18
N ILE A 167 25.85 -11.85 -20.13
CA ILE A 167 25.08 -11.73 -18.89
C ILE A 167 25.23 -13.03 -18.09
N VAL A 168 25.45 -12.91 -16.79
CA VAL A 168 25.77 -14.01 -15.87
C VAL A 168 24.89 -13.95 -14.63
N LEU A 169 24.85 -15.06 -13.88
CA LEU A 169 24.16 -15.13 -12.59
C LEU A 169 24.59 -13.96 -11.68
N GLY A 170 23.62 -13.27 -11.11
CA GLY A 170 23.84 -12.17 -10.17
C GLY A 170 24.02 -10.80 -10.81
N ASN A 171 23.98 -10.66 -12.15
CA ASN A 171 23.78 -9.33 -12.74
C ASN A 171 22.43 -8.77 -12.31
N THR A 172 22.42 -7.50 -11.90
CA THR A 172 21.23 -6.82 -11.39
C THR A 172 20.97 -5.52 -12.14
N THR A 173 19.70 -5.16 -12.22
CA THR A 173 19.23 -3.91 -12.82
C THR A 173 18.00 -3.43 -12.07
N ALA A 174 17.83 -2.12 -11.92
CA ALA A 174 16.77 -1.54 -11.10
C ALA A 174 16.31 -0.19 -11.65
N GLY A 175 15.13 0.27 -11.22
CA GLY A 175 14.64 1.57 -11.64
C GLY A 175 13.54 2.10 -10.72
N ASN A 176 13.27 3.39 -10.88
CA ASN A 176 12.20 4.09 -10.19
C ASN A 176 11.54 5.11 -11.13
N THR A 177 10.24 5.27 -11.02
CA THR A 177 9.42 6.19 -11.79
C THR A 177 8.53 6.96 -10.82
N PRO A 178 9.00 8.10 -10.29
CA PRO A 178 8.22 8.96 -9.40
C PRO A 178 7.30 9.90 -10.19
N GLY A 179 6.43 10.62 -9.48
CA GLY A 179 5.64 11.71 -10.06
C GLY A 179 4.54 11.26 -11.02
N LEU A 180 4.08 10.01 -10.89
CA LEU A 180 2.93 9.52 -11.63
C LEU A 180 1.65 10.18 -11.10
N ALA A 181 0.66 10.32 -11.98
CA ALA A 181 -0.65 10.88 -11.65
C ALA A 181 -1.74 10.05 -12.36
N ILE A 182 -1.72 8.73 -12.13
CA ILE A 182 -2.58 7.79 -12.85
C ILE A 182 -3.73 7.38 -11.94
N PRO A 183 -4.98 7.75 -12.26
CA PRO A 183 -6.12 7.35 -11.46
C PRO A 183 -6.39 5.86 -11.62
N VAL A 184 -6.76 5.23 -10.51
CA VAL A 184 -7.37 3.91 -10.46
C VAL A 184 -8.72 4.00 -9.78
N VAL A 185 -9.67 3.16 -10.20
CA VAL A 185 -11.01 3.11 -9.63
C VAL A 185 -11.31 1.75 -9.00
N GLN A 186 -12.30 1.72 -8.11
CA GLN A 186 -12.71 0.48 -7.46
C GLN A 186 -13.12 -0.57 -8.50
N GLY A 187 -12.62 -1.79 -8.32
CA GLY A 187 -12.92 -2.93 -9.19
C GLY A 187 -11.97 -3.10 -10.37
N GLU A 188 -11.15 -2.10 -10.72
CA GLU A 188 -10.05 -2.33 -11.65
C GLU A 188 -9.11 -3.39 -11.11
N ARG A 189 -8.42 -4.09 -12.01
CA ARG A 189 -7.41 -5.09 -11.65
C ARG A 189 -6.08 -4.70 -12.26
N LEU A 190 -5.02 -4.74 -11.47
CA LEU A 190 -3.68 -4.31 -11.86
C LEU A 190 -2.75 -5.53 -12.00
N LEU A 191 -2.04 -5.61 -13.12
CA LEU A 191 -1.11 -6.71 -13.43
C LEU A 191 0.28 -6.13 -13.70
N MET A 192 1.30 -6.65 -13.02
CA MET A 192 2.69 -6.25 -13.23
C MET A 192 3.35 -7.14 -14.29
N VAL A 193 3.92 -6.52 -15.31
CA VAL A 193 4.53 -7.21 -16.46
C VAL A 193 5.97 -6.77 -16.65
N PHE A 194 6.89 -7.72 -16.61
CA PHE A 194 8.30 -7.52 -16.96
C PHE A 194 8.56 -7.95 -18.41
N SER A 195 9.32 -7.15 -19.14
CA SER A 195 9.65 -7.38 -20.55
C SER A 195 11.12 -7.05 -20.82
N ALA A 196 11.70 -7.71 -21.84
CA ALA A 196 13.06 -7.47 -22.29
C ALA A 196 13.03 -6.84 -23.69
N LEU A 197 13.67 -5.68 -23.85
CA LEU A 197 13.72 -4.93 -25.10
C LEU A 197 15.15 -4.87 -25.60
N ALA A 198 15.40 -5.27 -26.85
CA ALA A 198 16.66 -4.97 -27.50
C ALA A 198 16.73 -3.47 -27.81
N THR A 199 17.64 -2.76 -27.14
CA THR A 199 17.75 -1.29 -27.19
C THR A 199 19.02 -0.81 -27.88
N GLY A 200 19.96 -1.70 -28.18
CA GLY A 200 21.19 -1.37 -28.91
C GLY A 200 21.83 -2.58 -29.56
N GLY A 201 22.68 -2.32 -30.55
CA GLY A 201 23.41 -3.34 -31.31
C GLY A 201 22.54 -4.07 -32.34
N ILE A 202 22.91 -5.31 -32.65
CA ILE A 202 22.18 -6.15 -33.62
C ILE A 202 20.92 -6.69 -32.94
N PRO A 203 19.72 -6.56 -33.54
CA PRO A 203 18.52 -7.19 -32.99
C PRO A 203 18.72 -8.70 -32.86
N ILE A 204 18.51 -9.24 -31.66
CA ILE A 204 18.63 -10.67 -31.36
C ILE A 204 17.37 -11.17 -30.67
N ALA A 205 17.03 -12.44 -30.91
CA ALA A 205 16.04 -13.18 -30.15
C ALA A 205 16.77 -14.10 -29.17
N VAL A 206 16.77 -13.74 -27.90
CA VAL A 206 17.40 -14.51 -26.82
C VAL A 206 16.46 -14.61 -25.64
N THR A 207 16.61 -15.69 -24.89
CA THR A 207 15.84 -15.95 -23.67
C THR A 207 16.80 -16.07 -22.49
N PHE A 208 16.48 -15.40 -21.40
CA PHE A 208 17.18 -15.50 -20.12
C PHE A 208 16.18 -15.54 -18.98
N ALA A 209 16.62 -15.89 -17.77
CA ALA A 209 15.73 -15.98 -16.61
C ALA A 209 16.29 -15.24 -15.41
N GLY A 210 15.41 -14.72 -14.55
CA GLY A 210 15.81 -14.01 -13.34
C GLY A 210 14.67 -13.75 -12.37
N TYR A 211 15.01 -13.30 -11.18
CA TYR A 211 14.05 -12.91 -10.15
C TYR A 211 13.62 -11.47 -10.37
N ALA A 212 12.32 -11.19 -10.19
CA ALA A 212 11.75 -9.86 -10.40
C ALA A 212 10.96 -9.42 -9.17
N SER A 213 11.07 -8.13 -8.83
CA SER A 213 10.21 -7.49 -7.83
C SER A 213 9.86 -6.07 -8.22
N ALA A 214 8.70 -5.61 -7.77
CA ALA A 214 8.26 -4.25 -7.99
C ALA A 214 7.35 -3.76 -6.86
N GLY A 215 7.24 -2.43 -6.74
CA GLY A 215 6.31 -1.77 -5.82
C GLY A 215 5.54 -0.67 -6.56
N VAL A 216 4.25 -0.57 -6.29
CA VAL A 216 3.38 0.49 -6.84
C VAL A 216 2.75 1.26 -5.68
N ALA A 217 3.03 2.55 -5.57
CA ALA A 217 2.43 3.41 -4.54
C ALA A 217 1.08 3.96 -5.02
N ILE A 218 0.04 3.84 -4.18
CA ILE A 218 -1.32 4.32 -4.43
C ILE A 218 -1.81 5.13 -3.23
N ASN A 219 -2.18 6.38 -3.46
CA ASN A 219 -2.71 7.29 -2.45
C ASN A 219 -4.22 7.45 -2.62
#